data_AF-A0A4U9D534-F1
#
_entry.id   AF-A0A4U9D534-F1
#
_cell.length_a   1.000
_cell.length_b   1.000
_cell.length_c   1.000
_cell.angle_alpha   90.00
_cell.angle_beta   90.00
_cell.angle_gamma   90.00
#
_symmetry.space_group_name_H-M   'P 1'
#
loop_
_entity.id
_entity.type
_entity.pdbx_description
1 polymer ?
#
loop_
_entity_poly.entity_id
_entity_poly.type
_entity_poly.pdbx_seq_one_letter_code
_entity_poly.pdbx_strand_id
1 'polypeptide(L)'
;MTVTGQTVGENLDWWQASERRQKFRQCLLEQDGVDPDDVILPPERARAKGLTSTVAFPVGNIAPEGSVVKATAIDPSVVGDDGVYRHTGRARVFVSEARAIGAIKNGEIERGDIMVVIGGGPSGTGMEETYQLTSALKHVSWGKTVSLITDARFSRRLDRRLFWPRRARGAGGRAHRQAAR
;
A
#
# COMPACT_ATOMS: atom_id res chain seq x y z
N MET A 1 -26.89 0.32 10.97
CA MET A 1 -27.88 0.98 10.09
C MET A 1 -27.13 1.50 8.87
N THR A 2 -27.61 1.21 7.66
CA THR A 2 -27.06 1.67 6.38
C THR A 2 -27.93 2.79 5.80
N VAL A 3 -27.57 3.33 4.63
CA VAL A 3 -28.36 4.36 3.93
C VAL A 3 -29.76 3.87 3.50
N THR A 4 -30.00 2.57 3.46
CA THR A 4 -31.32 1.99 3.16
C THR A 4 -32.22 1.95 4.40
N GLY A 5 -31.73 2.37 5.57
CA GLY A 5 -32.43 2.24 6.86
C GLY A 5 -32.33 0.84 7.48
N GLN A 6 -31.82 -0.15 6.74
CA GLN A 6 -31.66 -1.53 7.21
C GLN A 6 -30.26 -1.79 7.80
N THR A 7 -30.07 -2.95 8.43
CA THR A 7 -28.77 -3.46 8.86
C THR A 7 -27.93 -3.94 7.68
N VAL A 8 -26.62 -4.11 7.88
CA VAL A 8 -25.75 -4.70 6.83
C VAL A 8 -26.18 -6.13 6.51
N GLY A 9 -26.57 -6.92 7.52
CA GLY A 9 -27.05 -8.29 7.35
C GLY A 9 -28.28 -8.36 6.44
N GLU A 10 -29.32 -7.58 6.72
CA GLU A 10 -30.54 -7.54 5.90
C GLU A 10 -30.25 -7.16 4.44
N ASN A 11 -29.37 -6.17 4.22
CA ASN A 11 -28.98 -5.78 2.86
C ASN A 11 -28.19 -6.90 2.14
N LEU A 12 -27.34 -7.65 2.87
CA LEU A 12 -26.57 -8.76 2.30
C LEU A 12 -27.45 -9.97 1.99
N ASP A 13 -28.40 -10.30 2.86
CA ASP A 13 -29.35 -11.40 2.67
C ASP A 13 -30.24 -11.14 1.44
N TRP A 14 -30.77 -9.92 1.33
CA TRP A 14 -31.50 -9.48 0.14
C TRP A 14 -30.63 -9.57 -1.13
N TRP A 15 -29.39 -9.06 -1.09
CA TRP A 15 -28.48 -9.08 -2.23
C TRP A 15 -28.17 -10.51 -2.68
N GLN A 16 -27.95 -11.43 -1.73
CA GLN A 16 -27.63 -12.83 -2.00
C GLN A 16 -28.74 -13.53 -2.78
N ALA A 17 -30.00 -13.24 -2.46
CA ALA A 17 -31.17 -13.80 -3.14
C ALA A 17 -31.62 -13.01 -4.39
N SER A 18 -31.06 -11.82 -4.63
CA SER A 18 -31.52 -10.94 -5.70
C SER A 18 -31.34 -11.51 -7.11
N GLU A 19 -32.32 -11.28 -7.98
CA GLU A 19 -32.24 -11.60 -9.42
C GLU A 19 -31.02 -10.95 -10.08
N ARG A 20 -30.67 -9.73 -9.63
CA ARG A 20 -29.51 -9.00 -10.13
C ARG A 20 -28.22 -9.77 -9.90
N ARG A 21 -28.01 -10.33 -8.70
CA ARG A 21 -26.81 -11.14 -8.40
C ARG A 21 -26.74 -12.38 -9.28
N GLN A 22 -27.87 -13.08 -9.46
CA GLN A 22 -27.93 -14.29 -10.31
C GLN A 22 -27.58 -13.96 -11.76
N LYS A 23 -28.20 -12.92 -12.32
CA LYS A 23 -27.97 -12.46 -13.70
C LYS A 23 -26.50 -12.11 -13.96
N PHE A 24 -25.85 -11.38 -13.06
CA PHE A 24 -24.44 -11.00 -13.26
C PHE A 24 -23.46 -12.16 -13.08
N ARG A 25 -23.77 -13.12 -12.20
CA ARG A 25 -22.98 -14.35 -12.08
C ARG A 25 -23.06 -15.20 -13.35
N GLN A 26 -24.25 -15.33 -13.92
CA GLN A 26 -24.46 -16.02 -15.19
C GLN A 26 -23.77 -15.30 -16.35
N CYS A 27 -23.89 -13.97 -16.41
CA CYS A 27 -23.22 -13.14 -17.41
C CYS A 27 -21.70 -13.34 -17.43
N LEU A 28 -21.06 -13.39 -16.25
CA LEU A 28 -19.62 -13.59 -16.13
C LEU A 28 -19.18 -14.95 -16.68
N LEU A 29 -19.98 -15.99 -16.43
CA LEU A 29 -19.71 -17.34 -16.95
C LEU A 29 -19.94 -17.41 -18.47
N GLU A 30 -21.05 -16.86 -18.96
CA GLU A 30 -21.44 -16.95 -20.37
C GLU A 30 -20.58 -16.09 -21.29
N GLN A 31 -20.17 -14.90 -20.83
CA GLN A 31 -19.40 -13.96 -21.66
C GLN A 31 -17.89 -14.17 -21.54
N ASP A 32 -17.41 -14.41 -20.31
CA ASP A 32 -15.96 -14.46 -20.04
C ASP A 32 -15.47 -15.88 -19.72
N GLY A 33 -16.36 -16.87 -19.58
CA GLY A 33 -15.98 -18.22 -19.16
C GLY A 33 -15.43 -18.29 -17.73
N VAL A 34 -15.69 -17.26 -16.92
CA VAL A 34 -15.11 -17.12 -15.57
C VAL A 34 -16.13 -17.55 -14.52
N ASP A 35 -15.74 -18.52 -13.67
CA ASP A 35 -16.52 -18.85 -12.47
C ASP A 35 -16.46 -17.69 -11.47
N PRO A 36 -17.60 -17.09 -11.07
CA PRO A 36 -17.64 -16.03 -10.07
C PRO A 36 -16.95 -16.39 -8.73
N ASP A 37 -16.96 -17.67 -8.34
CA ASP A 37 -16.37 -18.13 -7.07
C ASP A 37 -14.85 -18.32 -7.16
N ASP A 38 -14.27 -18.16 -8.35
CA ASP A 38 -12.84 -18.01 -8.55
C ASP A 38 -12.38 -16.53 -8.58
N VAL A 39 -13.33 -15.58 -8.69
CA VAL A 39 -13.07 -14.13 -8.57
C VAL A 39 -13.12 -13.67 -7.11
N ILE A 40 -14.17 -14.04 -6.38
CA ILE A 40 -14.31 -13.77 -4.94
C ILE A 40 -14.27 -15.11 -4.21
N LEU A 41 -13.08 -15.44 -3.70
CA LEU A 41 -12.87 -16.71 -3.04
C LEU A 41 -13.57 -16.77 -1.67
N PRO A 42 -14.23 -17.89 -1.34
CA PRO A 42 -14.60 -18.19 0.03
C PRO A 42 -13.37 -18.16 0.95
N PRO A 43 -13.52 -17.74 2.23
CA PRO A 43 -12.39 -17.62 3.16
C PRO A 43 -11.53 -18.88 3.28
N GLU A 44 -12.15 -20.06 3.26
CA GLU A 44 -11.44 -21.33 3.34
C GLU A 44 -10.59 -21.61 2.10
N ARG A 45 -11.14 -21.41 0.90
CA ARG A 45 -10.39 -21.54 -0.37
C ARG A 45 -9.26 -20.52 -0.45
N ALA A 46 -9.48 -19.29 0.01
CA ALA A 46 -8.45 -18.26 0.06
C ALA A 46 -7.28 -18.66 0.98
N ARG A 47 -7.58 -19.18 2.18
CA ARG A 47 -6.57 -19.70 3.13
C ARG A 47 -5.83 -20.91 2.57
N ALA A 48 -6.54 -21.86 1.96
CA ALA A 48 -5.93 -23.03 1.33
C ALA A 48 -4.98 -22.65 0.19
N LYS A 49 -5.26 -21.54 -0.52
CA LYS A 49 -4.37 -20.95 -1.53
C LYS A 49 -3.23 -20.09 -0.95
N GLY A 50 -3.12 -19.98 0.38
CA GLY A 50 -2.08 -19.19 1.05
C GLY A 50 -2.23 -17.68 0.87
N LEU A 51 -3.44 -17.18 0.55
CA LEU A 51 -3.66 -15.74 0.41
C LEU A 51 -3.66 -15.07 1.79
N THR A 52 -2.73 -14.13 1.99
CA THR A 52 -2.59 -13.36 3.23
C THR A 52 -3.19 -11.96 3.11
N SER A 53 -3.23 -11.22 4.23
CA SER A 53 -3.62 -9.81 4.23
C SER A 53 -2.79 -9.01 3.22
N THR A 54 -3.48 -8.20 2.43
CA THR A 54 -2.88 -7.33 1.41
C THR A 54 -2.06 -6.20 2.02
N VAL A 55 -2.33 -5.83 3.27
CA VAL A 55 -1.77 -4.65 3.92
C VAL A 55 -1.15 -5.02 5.26
N ALA A 56 0.03 -4.47 5.54
CA ALA A 56 0.67 -4.49 6.86
C ALA A 56 0.93 -3.06 7.34
N PHE A 57 1.10 -2.87 8.65
CA PHE A 57 1.24 -1.54 9.27
C PHE A 57 2.53 -1.44 10.09
N PRO A 58 3.70 -1.25 9.44
CA PRO A 58 4.98 -1.20 10.15
C PRO A 58 5.10 0.05 11.03
N VAL A 59 5.66 -0.12 12.23
CA VAL A 59 6.00 0.95 13.17
C VAL A 59 7.49 0.92 13.48
N GLY A 60 8.07 2.06 13.86
CA GLY A 60 9.48 2.14 14.25
C GLY A 60 9.97 3.57 14.41
N ASN A 61 11.27 3.74 14.63
CA ASN A 61 11.88 5.06 14.82
C ASN A 61 11.72 6.01 13.62
N ILE A 62 11.74 5.50 12.38
CA ILE A 62 11.51 6.30 11.15
C ILE A 62 10.01 6.65 11.00
N ALA A 63 9.14 5.80 11.54
CA ALA A 63 7.70 5.81 11.33
C ALA A 63 6.96 5.63 12.67
N PRO A 64 7.09 6.56 13.63
CA PRO A 64 6.62 6.36 15.01
C PRO A 64 5.09 6.30 15.13
N GLU A 65 4.37 7.07 14.32
CA GLU A 65 2.90 7.04 14.21
C GLU A 65 2.39 5.93 13.25
N GLY A 66 3.30 5.10 12.75
CA GLY A 66 3.00 3.96 11.89
C GLY A 66 2.90 4.28 10.41
N SER A 67 3.39 3.35 9.62
CA SER A 67 3.28 3.34 8.17
C SER A 67 2.37 2.18 7.75
N VAL A 68 2.21 2.02 6.45
CA VAL A 68 1.35 1.07 5.78
C VAL A 68 2.20 0.47 4.69
N VAL A 69 2.10 -0.81 4.37
CA VAL A 69 2.74 -1.42 3.21
C VAL A 69 1.77 -2.36 2.54
N LYS A 70 1.73 -2.34 1.21
CA LYS A 70 1.05 -3.40 0.47
C LYS A 70 1.92 -4.66 0.48
N ALA A 71 1.67 -5.57 1.43
CA ALA A 71 2.48 -6.76 1.66
C ALA A 71 2.52 -7.69 0.44
N THR A 72 1.38 -7.87 -0.26
CA THR A 72 1.30 -8.70 -1.48
C THR A 72 2.11 -8.16 -2.64
N ALA A 73 2.55 -6.92 -2.54
CA ALA A 73 3.35 -6.29 -3.55
C ALA A 73 4.86 -6.46 -3.26
N ILE A 74 5.26 -7.03 -2.12
CA ILE A 74 6.64 -7.48 -1.92
C ILE A 74 6.87 -8.74 -2.77
N ASP A 75 8.02 -8.83 -3.43
CA ASP A 75 8.35 -9.99 -4.24
C ASP A 75 8.57 -11.23 -3.33
N PRO A 76 7.92 -12.38 -3.58
CA PRO A 76 8.10 -13.56 -2.73
C PRO A 76 9.57 -14.01 -2.63
N SER A 77 10.37 -13.76 -3.67
CA SER A 77 11.80 -14.13 -3.67
C SER A 77 12.68 -13.31 -2.71
N VAL A 78 12.14 -12.27 -2.09
CA VAL A 78 12.85 -11.47 -1.07
C VAL A 78 12.23 -11.59 0.33
N VAL A 79 11.21 -12.44 0.48
CA VAL A 79 10.59 -12.75 1.78
C VAL A 79 11.29 -13.99 2.33
N GLY A 80 11.66 -13.97 3.62
CA GLY A 80 12.27 -15.14 4.26
C GLY A 80 11.30 -16.32 4.37
N ASP A 81 11.82 -17.51 4.65
CA ASP A 81 11.02 -18.73 4.83
C ASP A 81 10.00 -18.61 5.99
N ASP A 82 10.28 -17.71 6.93
CA ASP A 82 9.38 -17.35 8.03
C ASP A 82 8.24 -16.39 7.61
N GLY A 83 8.14 -16.05 6.33
CA GLY A 83 7.15 -15.14 5.79
C GLY A 83 7.43 -13.66 6.07
N VAL A 84 8.63 -13.33 6.58
CA VAL A 84 8.97 -11.96 6.98
C VAL A 84 9.95 -11.33 5.99
N TYR A 85 9.57 -10.16 5.47
CA TYR A 85 10.46 -9.33 4.67
C TYR A 85 11.41 -8.54 5.59
N ARG A 86 12.72 -8.74 5.39
CA ARG A 86 13.78 -7.98 6.08
C ARG A 86 14.71 -7.36 5.05
N HIS A 87 14.97 -6.07 5.17
CA HIS A 87 15.91 -5.39 4.29
C HIS A 87 16.70 -4.32 5.05
N THR A 88 18.02 -4.42 4.95
CA THR A 88 18.97 -3.43 5.44
C THR A 88 19.86 -3.04 4.27
N GLY A 89 19.99 -1.74 4.05
CA GLY A 89 20.68 -1.19 2.89
C GLY A 89 21.04 0.26 3.09
N ARG A 90 21.85 0.80 2.18
CA ARG A 90 22.24 2.22 2.23
C ARG A 90 21.04 3.10 1.90
N ALA A 91 20.76 4.07 2.76
CA ALA A 91 19.71 5.04 2.51
C ALA A 91 20.16 6.08 1.47
N ARG A 92 19.39 6.22 0.38
CA ARG A 92 19.52 7.31 -0.59
C ARG A 92 18.31 8.21 -0.52
N VAL A 93 18.52 9.42 -0.03
CA VAL A 93 17.45 10.37 0.29
C VAL A 93 17.30 11.39 -0.83
N PHE A 94 16.06 11.60 -1.27
CA PHE A 94 15.68 12.54 -2.31
C PHE A 94 14.57 13.46 -1.82
N VAL A 95 14.64 14.72 -2.22
CA VAL A 95 13.64 15.76 -1.85
C VAL A 95 12.62 16.02 -2.95
N SER A 96 12.70 15.28 -4.06
CA SER A 96 11.70 15.33 -5.13
C SER A 96 11.69 14.02 -5.91
N GLU A 97 10.51 13.66 -6.42
CA GLU A 97 10.33 12.50 -7.28
C GLU A 97 11.20 12.60 -8.55
N ALA A 98 11.27 13.77 -9.17
CA ALA A 98 12.09 13.99 -10.38
C ALA A 98 13.58 13.64 -10.18
N ARG A 99 14.16 14.01 -9.03
CA ARG A 99 15.56 13.67 -8.71
C ARG A 99 15.74 12.18 -8.46
N ALA A 100 14.81 11.55 -7.74
CA ALA A 100 14.84 10.12 -7.50
C ALA A 100 14.73 9.31 -8.80
N ILE A 101 13.87 9.74 -9.75
CA ILE A 101 13.78 9.14 -11.09
C ILE A 101 15.08 9.33 -11.86
N GLY A 102 15.67 10.53 -11.82
CA GLY A 102 16.96 10.82 -12.45
C GLY A 102 18.06 9.87 -11.95
N ALA A 103 18.16 9.68 -10.63
CA ALA A 103 19.13 8.78 -10.02
C ALA A 103 18.95 7.32 -10.48
N ILE A 104 17.70 6.84 -10.63
CA ILE A 104 17.44 5.50 -11.18
C ILE A 104 17.95 5.42 -12.63
N LYS A 105 17.60 6.41 -13.46
CA LYS A 105 17.93 6.41 -14.90
C LYS A 105 19.43 6.56 -15.16
N ASN A 106 20.13 7.29 -14.31
CA ASN A 106 21.57 7.53 -14.41
C ASN A 106 22.42 6.41 -13.80
N GLY A 107 21.81 5.37 -13.21
CA GLY A 107 22.54 4.28 -12.56
C GLY A 107 23.18 4.68 -11.23
N GLU A 108 22.67 5.72 -10.57
CA GLU A 108 23.15 6.20 -9.27
C GLU A 108 22.55 5.42 -8.09
N ILE A 109 21.61 4.51 -8.37
CA ILE A 109 21.04 3.56 -7.42
C ILE A 109 21.73 2.21 -7.62
N GLU A 110 22.04 1.54 -6.52
CA GLU A 110 22.69 0.25 -6.48
C GLU A 110 21.74 -0.83 -5.93
N ARG A 111 22.12 -2.08 -6.19
CA ARG A 111 21.38 -3.24 -5.70
C ARG A 111 21.37 -3.27 -4.17
N GLY A 112 20.18 -3.25 -3.59
CA GLY A 112 20.00 -3.30 -2.13
C GLY A 112 19.94 -1.93 -1.46
N ASP A 113 19.87 -0.85 -2.24
CA ASP A 113 19.64 0.47 -1.66
C ASP A 113 18.22 0.61 -1.08
N ILE A 114 18.09 1.53 -0.13
CA ILE A 114 16.82 2.01 0.38
C ILE A 114 16.63 3.43 -0.14
N MET A 115 15.74 3.60 -1.11
CA MET A 115 15.37 4.92 -1.60
C MET A 115 14.36 5.56 -0.65
N VAL A 116 14.62 6.79 -0.23
CA VAL A 116 13.73 7.57 0.63
C VAL A 116 13.40 8.86 -0.10
N VAL A 117 12.12 9.10 -0.39
CA VAL A 117 11.66 10.34 -1.04
C VAL A 117 10.82 11.11 -0.03
N ILE A 118 11.25 12.32 0.32
CA ILE A 118 10.62 13.15 1.35
C ILE A 118 10.10 14.45 0.75
N GLY A 119 9.21 15.12 1.49
CA GLY A 119 8.64 16.42 1.11
C GLY A 119 7.37 16.29 0.25
N GLY A 120 6.90 15.07 -0.01
CA GLY A 120 5.64 14.83 -0.73
C GLY A 120 4.43 14.66 0.20
N GLY A 121 4.62 14.71 1.51
CA GLY A 121 3.54 14.55 2.49
C GLY A 121 2.49 15.68 2.51
N PRO A 122 1.49 15.60 3.41
CA PRO A 122 0.37 16.55 3.45
C PRO A 122 0.75 18.03 3.57
N SER A 123 1.84 18.33 4.29
CA SER A 123 2.36 19.70 4.44
C SER A 123 3.35 20.10 3.34
N GLY A 124 3.78 19.15 2.51
CA GLY A 124 4.61 19.38 1.34
C GLY A 124 3.75 19.66 0.13
N THR A 125 3.67 18.72 -0.81
CA THR A 125 2.87 18.86 -2.04
C THR A 125 1.39 18.50 -1.86
N GLY A 126 0.94 18.23 -0.63
CA GLY A 126 -0.44 17.85 -0.37
C GLY A 126 -0.70 16.35 -0.46
N MET A 127 0.35 15.52 -0.26
CA MET A 127 0.26 14.06 -0.28
C MET A 127 -0.06 13.52 -1.68
N GLU A 128 0.72 13.93 -2.68
CA GLU A 128 0.56 13.50 -4.07
C GLU A 128 0.75 11.98 -4.25
N GLU A 129 0.17 11.44 -5.33
CA GLU A 129 0.38 10.05 -5.72
C GLU A 129 1.60 9.93 -6.64
N THR A 130 2.57 9.12 -6.20
CA THR A 130 3.81 8.82 -6.92
C THR A 130 3.67 7.47 -7.63
N TYR A 131 3.67 7.49 -8.96
CA TYR A 131 3.65 6.29 -9.81
C TYR A 131 4.98 6.08 -10.55
N GLN A 132 5.67 7.16 -10.90
CA GLN A 132 6.80 7.08 -11.83
C GLN A 132 8.00 6.40 -11.20
N LEU A 133 8.22 6.54 -9.89
CA LEU A 133 9.30 5.84 -9.17
C LEU A 133 9.17 4.33 -9.26
N THR A 134 7.99 3.81 -9.00
CA THR A 134 7.77 2.36 -8.93
C THR A 134 7.68 1.75 -10.31
N SER A 135 7.24 2.51 -11.31
CA SER A 135 7.39 2.15 -12.72
C SER A 135 8.87 2.10 -13.14
N ALA A 136 9.68 3.11 -12.78
CA ALA A 136 11.09 3.16 -13.15
C ALA A 136 11.88 1.97 -12.57
N LEU A 137 11.66 1.63 -11.29
CA LEU A 137 12.32 0.50 -10.63
C LEU A 137 11.95 -0.86 -11.25
N LYS A 138 10.76 -1.01 -11.85
CA LYS A 138 10.36 -2.25 -12.53
C LYS A 138 11.17 -2.55 -13.78
N HIS A 139 11.70 -1.52 -14.44
CA HIS A 139 12.55 -1.70 -15.62
C HIS A 139 14.00 -2.06 -15.26
N VAL A 140 14.35 -2.00 -13.97
CA VAL A 140 15.66 -2.45 -13.47
C VAL A 140 15.53 -3.92 -13.05
N SER A 141 16.35 -4.80 -13.63
CA SER A 141 16.27 -6.27 -13.43
C SER A 141 16.37 -6.68 -11.95
N TRP A 142 17.19 -5.97 -11.18
CA TRP A 142 17.36 -6.17 -9.74
C TRP A 142 16.54 -5.17 -8.90
N GLY A 143 15.68 -4.35 -9.50
CA GLY A 143 14.90 -3.32 -8.79
C GLY A 143 14.00 -3.87 -7.68
N LYS A 144 13.64 -5.17 -7.74
CA LYS A 144 12.91 -5.86 -6.66
C LYS A 144 13.66 -5.86 -5.32
N THR A 145 14.98 -5.69 -5.32
CA THR A 145 15.80 -5.63 -4.10
C THR A 145 15.93 -4.22 -3.53
N VAL A 146 15.37 -3.20 -4.19
CA VAL A 146 15.37 -1.82 -3.69
C VAL A 146 14.09 -1.59 -2.87
N SER A 147 14.24 -1.12 -1.64
CA SER A 147 13.10 -0.64 -0.84
C SER A 147 12.84 0.82 -1.15
N LEU A 148 11.57 1.22 -1.21
CA LEU A 148 11.16 2.60 -1.39
C LEU A 148 10.31 3.05 -0.19
N ILE A 149 10.67 4.21 0.37
CA ILE A 149 10.00 4.86 1.49
C ILE A 149 9.62 6.27 1.05
N THR A 150 8.41 6.70 1.36
CA THR A 150 7.95 8.07 1.09
C THR A 150 7.01 8.58 2.18
N ASP A 151 6.99 9.89 2.38
CA ASP A 151 5.98 10.58 3.18
C ASP A 151 4.72 10.96 2.36
N ALA A 152 4.74 10.68 1.05
CA ALA A 152 3.62 10.83 0.12
C ALA A 152 2.77 9.54 0.01
N ARG A 153 2.12 9.31 -1.14
CA ARG A 153 1.36 8.09 -1.43
C ARG A 153 1.86 7.41 -2.69
N PHE A 154 1.84 6.08 -2.69
CA PHE A 154 2.00 5.30 -3.91
C PHE A 154 0.68 5.15 -4.67
N SER A 155 0.75 5.10 -5.99
CA SER A 155 -0.44 4.92 -6.83
C SER A 155 -1.04 3.53 -6.68
N ARG A 156 -2.37 3.42 -6.63
CA ARG A 156 -3.06 2.13 -6.44
C ARG A 156 -2.94 1.17 -7.63
N ARG A 157 -2.64 1.68 -8.83
CA ARG A 157 -2.78 0.93 -10.08
C ARG A 157 -1.75 -0.19 -10.23
N LEU A 158 -0.60 -0.13 -9.57
CA LEU A 158 0.49 -1.09 -9.82
C LEU A 158 1.56 -1.17 -8.72
N ASP A 159 1.32 -0.66 -7.51
CA ASP A 159 2.44 -0.33 -6.63
C ASP A 159 2.77 -1.36 -5.54
N ARG A 160 4.08 -1.62 -5.48
CA ARG A 160 4.84 -2.34 -4.47
C ARG A 160 5.45 -1.30 -3.50
N ARG A 161 4.79 -1.05 -2.35
CA ARG A 161 5.30 -0.54 -1.03
C ARG A 161 4.58 0.71 -0.46
N LEU A 162 5.16 1.39 0.54
CA LEU A 162 4.54 1.97 1.77
C LEU A 162 3.63 3.26 1.72
N PHE A 163 2.65 3.41 2.62
CA PHE A 163 1.77 4.58 2.87
C PHE A 163 1.86 5.09 4.35
N TRP A 164 1.42 6.30 4.68
CA TRP A 164 1.43 6.90 6.05
C TRP A 164 0.09 7.62 6.40
N PRO A 165 -0.41 7.64 7.66
CA PRO A 165 -1.70 8.25 8.00
C PRO A 165 -1.67 9.75 8.36
N ARG A 166 -2.87 10.34 8.37
CA ARG A 166 -3.18 11.78 8.56
C ARG A 166 -2.89 12.31 9.98
N ARG A 167 -2.41 13.55 10.08
CA ARG A 167 -2.49 14.37 11.31
C ARG A 167 -3.96 14.63 11.68
N ALA A 168 -4.36 14.25 12.88
CA ALA A 168 -5.50 14.86 13.55
C ALA A 168 -5.09 16.24 14.07
N ARG A 169 -5.85 17.29 13.69
CA ARG A 169 -5.70 18.64 14.26
C ARG A 169 -6.21 18.60 15.70
N GLY A 170 -5.29 18.55 16.66
CA GLY A 170 -5.58 18.85 18.07
C GLY A 170 -5.76 20.35 18.25
N ALA A 171 -6.92 20.73 18.79
CA ALA A 171 -7.24 22.07 19.23
C ALA A 171 -6.26 22.59 20.28
N GLY A 172 -6.06 23.90 20.29
CA GLY A 172 -5.01 24.57 21.05
C GLY A 172 -5.19 24.59 22.57
N GLY A 173 -4.06 24.81 23.23
CA GLY A 173 -3.93 25.33 24.58
C GLY A 173 -2.54 25.94 24.75
N ARG A 174 -2.46 27.26 24.93
CA ARG A 174 -1.22 28.01 25.17
C ARG A 174 -0.86 28.02 26.66
N ALA A 175 0.43 28.32 26.90
CA ALA A 175 1.11 28.72 28.14
C ALA A 175 1.60 27.54 29.00
N HIS A 176 2.82 27.52 29.55
CA HIS A 176 3.60 28.61 30.13
C HIS A 176 5.12 28.33 30.07
N ARG A 177 5.92 29.40 30.04
CA ARG A 177 7.38 29.41 30.26
C ARG A 177 7.74 28.87 31.66
N GLN A 178 8.86 28.15 31.81
CA GLN A 178 10.05 28.59 32.56
C GLN A 178 11.11 27.49 32.68
N ALA A 179 12.36 27.96 32.75
CA ALA A 179 13.60 27.21 32.87
C ALA A 179 13.76 26.46 34.20
N ALA A 180 14.57 25.41 34.22
CA ALA A 180 15.68 25.23 35.18
C ALA A 180 16.43 23.90 34.96
N ARG A 181 17.76 24.04 34.82
CA ARG A 181 18.86 23.09 35.08
C ARG A 181 19.12 21.96 34.07
#